data_AF-A0A2H5A2D1-F1
#
_entry.id   AF-A0A2H5A2D1-F1
#
_cell.length_a   1.000
_cell.length_b   1.000
_cell.length_c   1.000
_cell.angle_alpha   90.00
_cell.angle_beta   90.00
_cell.angle_gamma   90.00
#
_symmetry.space_group_name_H-M   'P 1'
#
loop_
_entity.id
_entity.type
_entity.pdbx_description
1 polymer ?
#
loop_
_entity_poly.entity_id
_entity_poly.type
_entity_poly.pdbx_seq_one_letter_code
_entity_poly.pdbx_strand_id
1 'polypeptide(L)'
;MDTTDRLAALQPTAPDGATARYVFRVEVRLEPAADGLWTDPDRFETTLYRAADDPGTSGWLFFRDTLWRGEIADEPHFRRLVADELGCQVVSASFSELRTDEAYFDALKAEIADDLSLFNADSVSDVTNKYLGSSIRVT
;
A
#
# COMPACT_ATOMS: atom_id res chain seq x y z
N MET A 1 -23.53 1.56 9.71
CA MET A 1 -22.49 1.94 8.73
C MET A 1 -21.18 1.65 9.45
N ASP A 2 -20.68 0.44 9.24
CA ASP A 2 -19.58 -0.13 10.03
C ASP A 2 -18.29 0.65 9.81
N THR A 3 -17.73 1.16 10.90
CA THR A 3 -16.46 1.88 10.94
C THR A 3 -15.26 0.94 10.69
N THR A 4 -15.50 -0.36 10.61
CA THR A 4 -14.48 -1.40 10.38
C THR A 4 -14.14 -1.58 8.88
N ASP A 5 -14.92 -0.99 7.97
CA ASP A 5 -14.80 -1.21 6.51
C ASP A 5 -14.10 -0.05 5.76
N ARG A 6 -13.20 0.67 6.46
CA ARG A 6 -12.50 1.85 5.90
C ARG A 6 -10.98 1.73 5.81
N LEU A 7 -10.46 0.53 6.01
CA LEU A 7 -9.07 0.26 5.66
C LEU A 7 -9.03 0.06 4.15
N ALA A 8 -8.28 0.94 3.48
CA ALA A 8 -8.26 1.06 2.03
C ALA A 8 -8.12 -0.33 1.39
N ALA A 9 -9.05 -0.67 0.50
CA ALA A 9 -9.04 -1.95 -0.18
C ALA A 9 -7.67 -2.18 -0.84
N LEU A 10 -7.08 -3.35 -0.62
CA LEU A 10 -5.89 -3.79 -1.35
C LEU A 10 -6.16 -3.80 -2.86
N GLN A 11 -7.42 -3.96 -3.25
CA GLN A 11 -7.87 -3.84 -4.62
C GLN A 11 -7.98 -2.36 -5.02
N PRO A 12 -7.26 -1.91 -6.06
CA PRO A 12 -7.45 -0.58 -6.64
C PRO A 12 -8.82 -0.49 -7.31
N THR A 13 -9.39 0.72 -7.33
CA THR A 13 -10.69 1.01 -7.92
C THR A 13 -10.63 1.02 -9.45
N ALA A 14 -9.51 1.45 -10.04
CA ALA A 14 -9.28 1.50 -11.49
C ALA A 14 -7.83 1.12 -11.83
N PRO A 15 -7.48 -0.18 -11.88
CA PRO A 15 -6.10 -0.62 -12.11
C PRO A 15 -5.58 -0.41 -13.54
N ASP A 16 -6.47 -0.33 -14.53
CA ASP A 16 -6.09 -0.32 -15.94
C ASP A 16 -5.41 1.00 -16.32
N GLY A 17 -4.19 0.90 -16.84
CA GLY A 17 -3.42 2.07 -17.28
C GLY A 17 -2.72 2.84 -16.17
N ALA A 18 -2.76 2.36 -14.91
CA ALA A 18 -2.09 3.00 -13.79
C ALA A 18 -0.58 3.19 -14.05
N THR A 19 -0.10 4.42 -13.94
CA THR A 19 1.33 4.77 -14.11
C THR A 19 2.10 4.73 -12.79
N ALA A 20 1.40 4.63 -11.66
CA ALA A 20 1.97 4.51 -10.32
C ALA A 20 1.54 3.25 -9.59
N ARG A 21 2.36 2.81 -8.64
CA ARG A 21 2.14 1.60 -7.84
C ARG A 21 2.83 1.64 -6.49
N TYR A 22 2.13 1.15 -5.47
CA TYR A 22 2.69 0.87 -4.16
C TYR A 22 3.40 -0.48 -4.20
N VAL A 23 4.62 -0.52 -3.66
CA VAL A 23 5.47 -1.71 -3.61
C VAL A 23 5.61 -2.15 -2.16
N PHE A 24 5.32 -3.42 -1.90
CA PHE A 24 5.47 -4.03 -0.59
C PHE A 24 6.38 -5.25 -0.67
N ARG A 25 7.18 -5.46 0.38
CA ARG A 25 7.83 -6.76 0.63
C ARG A 25 6.93 -7.56 1.54
N VAL A 26 6.67 -8.79 1.14
CA VAL A 26 5.75 -9.69 1.83
C VAL A 26 6.46 -11.01 2.01
N GLU A 27 6.58 -11.47 3.25
CA GLU A 27 7.05 -12.83 3.54
C GLU A 27 5.85 -13.75 3.64
N VAL A 28 5.78 -14.76 2.78
CA VAL A 28 4.71 -15.75 2.79
C VAL A 28 5.20 -17.06 3.37
N ARG A 29 4.27 -17.83 3.93
CA ARG A 29 4.50 -19.20 4.38
C ARG A 29 3.62 -20.15 3.59
N LEU A 30 4.24 -21.16 2.97
CA LEU A 30 3.53 -22.27 2.35
C LEU A 30 3.33 -23.35 3.42
N GLU A 31 2.12 -23.47 3.92
CA GLU A 31 1.75 -24.56 4.85
C GLU A 31 0.82 -25.52 4.10
N PRO A 32 1.30 -26.72 3.71
CA PRO A 32 0.47 -27.71 3.04
C PRO A 32 -0.74 -28.10 3.90
N ALA A 33 -1.92 -28.13 3.30
CA ALA A 33 -3.16 -28.49 4.01
C ALA A 33 -3.26 -29.99 4.35
N ALA A 34 -2.49 -30.85 3.67
CA ALA A 34 -2.52 -32.29 3.88
C ALA A 34 -1.43 -32.73 4.87
N ASP A 35 -1.83 -33.53 5.86
CA ASP A 35 -0.91 -34.15 6.81
C ASP A 35 0.19 -34.94 6.10
N GLY A 36 1.42 -34.83 6.60
CA GLY A 36 2.58 -35.53 6.06
C GLY A 36 3.25 -34.86 4.85
N LEU A 37 2.78 -33.70 4.40
CA LEU A 37 3.48 -32.85 3.44
C LEU A 37 4.22 -31.71 4.17
N TRP A 38 5.41 -31.40 3.69
CA TRP A 38 6.19 -30.23 4.12
C TRP A 38 6.84 -29.56 2.91
N THR A 39 7.13 -28.28 3.05
CA THR A 39 7.86 -27.47 2.06
C THR A 39 9.19 -27.02 2.65
N ASP A 40 10.22 -26.96 1.83
CA ASP A 40 11.53 -26.40 2.19
C ASP A 40 12.10 -25.58 1.02
N PRO A 41 12.29 -24.26 1.16
CA PRO A 41 11.89 -23.47 2.34
C PRO A 41 10.36 -23.40 2.49
N ASP A 42 9.86 -23.37 3.72
CA ASP A 42 8.44 -23.13 4.00
C ASP A 42 8.09 -21.63 4.01
N ARG A 43 9.10 -20.75 3.98
CA ARG A 43 8.96 -19.29 3.98
C ARG A 43 9.85 -18.65 2.94
N PHE A 44 9.32 -17.64 2.25
CA PHE A 44 10.09 -16.84 1.32
C PHE A 44 9.52 -15.43 1.17
N GLU A 45 10.39 -14.49 0.83
CA GLU A 45 10.00 -13.12 0.50
C GLU A 45 9.51 -13.07 -0.96
N THR A 46 8.44 -12.31 -1.17
CA THR A 46 7.94 -11.89 -2.47
C THR A 46 7.66 -10.39 -2.49
N THR A 47 7.53 -9.82 -3.68
CA THR A 47 7.14 -8.41 -3.86
C THR A 47 5.70 -8.32 -4.32
N LEU A 48 4.87 -7.64 -3.53
CA LEU A 48 3.50 -7.32 -3.89
C LEU A 48 3.44 -5.92 -4.50
N TYR A 49 2.79 -5.81 -5.65
CA TYR A 49 2.51 -4.55 -6.32
C TYR A 49 1.02 -4.26 -6.26
N ARG A 50 0.64 -3.08 -5.77
CA ARG A 50 -0.72 -2.54 -5.87
C ARG A 50 -0.69 -1.34 -6.80
N ALA A 51 -1.49 -1.33 -7.87
CA ALA A 51 -1.67 -0.13 -8.68
C ALA A 51 -2.16 1.03 -7.79
N ALA A 52 -1.63 2.23 -8.00
CA ALA A 52 -2.13 3.40 -7.30
C ALA A 52 -3.32 3.96 -8.07
N ASP A 53 -4.38 4.31 -7.34
CA ASP A 53 -5.54 4.98 -7.91
C ASP A 53 -5.16 6.43 -8.26
N ASP A 54 -5.72 6.97 -9.35
CA ASP A 54 -5.41 8.32 -9.81
C ASP A 54 -5.72 9.37 -8.73
N PRO A 55 -4.86 10.37 -8.51
CA PRO A 55 -5.12 11.45 -7.56
C PRO A 55 -6.49 12.10 -7.80
N GLY A 56 -7.24 12.38 -6.73
CA GLY A 56 -8.58 12.96 -6.79
C GLY A 56 -9.71 11.95 -7.09
N THR A 57 -9.39 10.70 -7.47
CA THR A 57 -10.39 9.66 -7.75
C THR A 57 -10.66 8.75 -6.55
N SER A 58 -11.74 7.98 -6.56
CA SER A 58 -12.01 7.05 -5.44
C SER A 58 -10.82 6.10 -5.18
N GLY A 59 -10.36 6.03 -3.93
CA GLY A 59 -9.25 5.17 -3.51
C GLY A 59 -7.87 5.83 -3.48
N TRP A 60 -7.70 7.04 -4.04
CA TRP A 60 -6.41 7.73 -4.11
C TRP A 60 -5.73 7.99 -2.75
N LEU A 61 -6.54 8.04 -1.69
CA LEU A 61 -6.12 8.23 -0.30
C LEU A 61 -5.55 6.96 0.36
N PHE A 62 -5.33 5.88 -0.39
CA PHE A 62 -4.74 4.64 0.10
C PHE A 62 -3.48 4.88 0.94
N PHE A 63 -2.55 5.75 0.49
CA PHE A 63 -1.32 6.05 1.23
C PHE A 63 -1.59 6.69 2.59
N ARG A 64 -2.59 7.58 2.68
CA ARG A 64 -2.99 8.27 3.91
C ARG A 64 -3.58 7.29 4.92
N ASP A 65 -4.38 6.35 4.42
CA ASP A 65 -5.14 5.42 5.24
C ASP A 65 -4.33 4.18 5.65
N THR A 66 -3.23 3.90 4.94
CA THR A 66 -2.42 2.68 5.14
C THR A 66 -1.03 2.94 5.71
N LEU A 67 -0.44 4.10 5.41
CA LEU A 67 0.98 4.36 5.70
C LEU A 67 1.17 5.46 6.75
N TRP A 68 2.28 5.38 7.47
CA TRP A 68 2.73 6.45 8.36
C TRP A 68 4.26 6.47 8.39
N ARG A 69 4.84 7.60 8.01
CA ARG A 69 6.30 7.83 7.89
C ARG A 69 7.03 6.77 7.06
N GLY A 70 6.39 6.28 6.00
CA GLY A 70 6.97 5.25 5.13
C GLY A 70 6.86 3.82 5.68
N GLU A 71 6.08 3.60 6.73
CA GLU A 71 5.79 2.28 7.29
C GLU A 71 4.30 1.97 7.20
N ILE A 72 3.93 0.70 7.24
CA ILE A 72 2.52 0.29 7.34
C ILE A 72 2.01 0.63 8.74
N ALA A 73 0.94 1.43 8.84
CA ALA A 73 0.44 1.94 10.11
C ALA A 73 -0.14 0.84 11.02
N ASP A 74 -0.84 -0.14 10.42
CA ASP A 74 -1.36 -1.35 11.10
C ASP A 74 -0.92 -2.60 10.32
N GLU A 75 0.34 -3.01 10.50
CA GLU A 75 0.92 -4.18 9.84
C GLU A 75 0.12 -5.47 10.12
N PRO A 76 -0.30 -5.78 11.38
CA PRO A 76 -1.05 -6.99 11.64
C PRO A 76 -2.39 -7.06 10.90
N HIS A 77 -3.07 -5.92 10.71
CA HIS A 77 -4.28 -5.87 9.89
C HIS A 77 -3.97 -5.99 8.41
N PHE A 78 -3.04 -5.18 7.89
CA PHE A 78 -2.62 -5.20 6.48
C PHE A 78 -2.22 -6.61 6.04
N ARG A 79 -1.46 -7.32 6.89
CA ARG A 79 -1.04 -8.70 6.68
C ARG A 79 -2.21 -9.66 6.49
N ARG A 80 -3.31 -9.49 7.22
CA ARG A 80 -4.52 -10.33 7.06
C ARG A 80 -5.19 -10.07 5.72
N LEU A 81 -5.33 -8.80 5.33
CA LEU A 81 -5.87 -8.45 4.02
C LEU A 81 -5.03 -9.07 2.90
N VAL A 82 -3.70 -9.00 3.00
CA VAL A 82 -2.82 -9.59 1.97
C VAL A 82 -2.96 -11.12 1.96
N ALA A 83 -3.05 -11.75 3.13
CA ALA A 83 -3.26 -13.20 3.22
C ALA A 83 -4.58 -13.64 2.58
N ASP A 84 -5.66 -12.88 2.79
CA ASP A 84 -6.97 -13.13 2.19
C ASP A 84 -6.92 -13.01 0.66
N GLU A 85 -6.25 -11.98 0.13
CA GLU A 85 -6.09 -11.79 -1.33
C GLU A 85 -5.16 -12.84 -1.97
N LEU A 86 -4.08 -13.24 -1.29
CA LEU A 86 -3.12 -14.23 -1.81
C LEU A 86 -3.59 -15.68 -1.63
N GLY A 87 -4.54 -15.93 -0.74
CA GLY A 87 -4.99 -17.28 -0.38
C GLY A 87 -3.92 -18.11 0.32
N CYS A 88 -2.92 -17.48 0.94
CA CYS A 88 -1.84 -18.14 1.69
C CYS A 88 -1.46 -17.34 2.93
N GLN A 89 -0.77 -17.99 3.88
CA GLN A 89 -0.35 -17.31 5.09
C GLN A 89 0.72 -16.26 4.78
N VAL A 90 0.50 -15.04 5.25
CA VAL A 90 1.52 -13.99 5.27
C VAL A 90 2.10 -13.91 6.67
N VAL A 91 3.42 -13.89 6.76
CA VAL A 91 4.19 -13.83 8.02
C VAL A 91 4.53 -12.40 8.38
N SER A 92 4.94 -11.59 7.40
CA SER A 92 5.27 -10.18 7.58
C SER A 92 4.97 -9.39 6.31
N ALA A 93 4.67 -8.10 6.47
CA ALA A 93 4.58 -7.15 5.36
C ALA A 93 5.28 -5.83 5.70
N SER A 94 5.95 -5.23 4.73
CA SER A 94 6.54 -3.89 4.85
C SER A 94 6.37 -3.09 3.57
N PHE A 95 6.16 -1.78 3.73
CA PHE A 95 6.14 -0.86 2.60
C PHE A 95 7.56 -0.62 2.11
N SER A 96 7.77 -0.66 0.79
CA SER A 96 9.07 -0.39 0.18
C SER A 96 9.11 0.99 -0.43
N GLU A 97 8.22 1.28 -1.38
CA GLU A 97 8.21 2.55 -2.10
C GLU A 97 6.91 2.73 -2.89
N LEU A 98 6.56 3.99 -3.16
CA LEU A 98 5.66 4.38 -4.24
C LEU A 98 6.51 4.56 -5.50
N ARG A 99 6.29 3.74 -6.52
CA ARG A 99 6.88 3.93 -7.86
C ARG A 99 5.90 4.70 -8.72
N THR A 100 6.36 5.75 -9.38
CA THR A 100 5.52 6.66 -10.15
C THR A 100 6.31 7.32 -11.27
N ASP A 101 5.62 7.90 -12.25
CA ASP A 101 6.19 8.90 -13.15
C ASP A 101 6.04 10.33 -12.59
N GLU A 102 6.64 11.31 -13.27
CA GLU A 102 6.57 12.72 -12.91
C GLU A 102 5.13 13.25 -12.97
N ALA A 103 4.36 12.83 -13.98
CA ALA A 103 3.00 13.32 -14.21
C ALA A 103 2.04 12.94 -13.07
N TYR A 104 2.05 11.68 -12.64
CA TYR A 104 1.27 11.23 -11.50
C TYR A 104 1.75 11.90 -10.21
N PHE A 105 3.08 12.07 -10.01
CA PHE A 105 3.57 12.70 -8.79
C PHE A 105 3.19 14.18 -8.70
N ASP A 106 3.19 14.90 -9.83
CA ASP A 106 2.70 16.27 -9.91
C ASP A 106 1.20 16.36 -9.65
N ALA A 107 0.40 15.45 -10.22
CA ALA A 107 -1.04 15.36 -9.94
C ALA A 107 -1.32 15.07 -8.46
N LEU A 108 -0.57 14.15 -7.84
CA LEU A 108 -0.68 13.85 -6.42
C LEU A 108 -0.40 15.09 -5.56
N LYS A 109 0.66 15.83 -5.87
CA LYS A 109 1.00 17.07 -5.16
C LYS A 109 -0.08 18.14 -5.31
N ALA A 110 -0.68 18.26 -6.49
CA ALA A 110 -1.78 19.20 -6.75
C ALA A 110 -3.02 18.87 -5.91
N GLU A 111 -3.49 17.62 -5.94
CA GLU A 111 -4.65 17.18 -5.16
C GLU A 111 -4.43 17.30 -3.65
N ILE A 112 -3.20 17.07 -3.16
CA ILE A 112 -2.86 17.33 -1.76
C ILE A 112 -2.91 18.82 -1.43
N ALA A 113 -2.41 19.68 -2.33
CA ALA A 113 -2.38 21.12 -2.12
C ALA A 113 -3.79 21.72 -2.03
N ASP A 114 -4.75 21.14 -2.77
CA ASP A 114 -6.14 21.58 -2.80
C ASP A 114 -6.87 21.36 -1.47
N ASP A 115 -6.47 20.38 -0.66
CA ASP A 115 -7.01 20.17 0.69
C ASP A 115 -5.97 19.66 1.69
N LEU A 116 -5.06 20.55 2.12
CA LEU A 116 -4.09 20.26 3.17
C LEU A 116 -4.74 19.96 4.54
N SER A 117 -5.95 20.47 4.77
CA SER A 117 -6.66 20.28 6.03
C SER A 117 -7.05 18.81 6.25
N LEU A 118 -7.35 18.08 5.17
CA LEU A 118 -7.60 16.64 5.16
C LEU A 118 -6.44 15.83 5.75
N PHE A 119 -5.22 16.34 5.61
CA PHE A 119 -4.00 15.69 6.07
C PHE A 119 -3.49 16.24 7.40
N ASN A 120 -4.10 17.30 7.95
CA ASN A 120 -3.60 18.03 9.11
C ASN A 120 -2.09 18.34 8.95
N ALA A 121 -1.78 19.09 7.88
CA ALA A 121 -0.43 19.45 7.49
C ALA A 121 -0.40 20.88 6.91
N ASP A 122 0.76 21.53 6.96
CA ASP A 122 0.93 22.90 6.51
C ASP A 122 1.52 23.00 5.09
N SER A 123 2.02 21.89 4.55
CA SER A 123 2.57 21.82 3.19
C SER A 123 2.45 20.43 2.56
N VAL A 124 2.52 20.37 1.24
CA VAL A 124 2.53 19.11 0.46
C VAL A 124 3.75 18.25 0.82
N SER A 125 4.91 18.88 1.03
CA SER A 125 6.12 18.19 1.49
C SER A 125 5.93 17.55 2.86
N ASP A 126 5.21 18.21 3.77
CA ASP A 126 4.88 17.63 5.08
C ASP A 126 3.96 16.43 4.92
N VAL A 127 2.94 16.48 4.05
CA VAL A 127 2.05 15.34 3.78
C VAL A 127 2.84 14.16 3.21
N THR A 128 3.60 14.38 2.14
CA THR A 128 4.38 13.31 1.51
C THR A 128 5.39 12.70 2.48
N ASN A 129 6.11 13.50 3.26
CA ASN A 129 7.01 12.97 4.29
C ASN A 129 6.27 12.25 5.42
N LYS A 130 5.13 12.78 5.88
CA LYS A 130 4.32 12.24 6.96
C LYS A 130 3.78 10.85 6.66
N TYR A 131 3.41 10.58 5.41
CA TYR A 131 2.81 9.29 5.04
C TYR A 131 3.78 8.37 4.30
N LEU A 132 4.51 8.90 3.30
CA LEU A 132 5.40 8.11 2.43
C LEU A 132 6.86 8.16 2.86
N GLY A 133 7.24 9.03 3.81
CA GLY A 133 8.63 9.20 4.22
C GLY A 133 9.51 9.63 3.04
N SER A 134 10.64 8.94 2.85
CA SER A 134 11.53 9.11 1.70
C SER A 134 11.30 8.04 0.62
N SER A 135 10.25 7.23 0.76
CA SER A 135 10.01 6.01 -0.01
C SER A 135 9.18 6.30 -1.27
N ILE A 136 9.65 7.23 -2.09
CA ILE A 136 9.03 7.61 -3.37
C ILE A 136 10.10 7.51 -4.45
N ARG A 137 9.81 6.78 -5.52
CA ARG A 137 10.67 6.65 -6.70
C ARG A 137 9.93 7.18 -7.92
N VAL A 138 10.39 8.32 -8.41
CA VAL A 138 9.95 8.93 -9.66
C VAL A 138 10.88 8.47 -10.79
N THR A 139 10.32 7.97 -11.89
CA THR A 139 11.07 7.47 -13.07
C THR A 139 10.57 8.04 -14.37
#